data_AF-A0A3M6V6Y6-F1
#
_entry.id   AF-A0A3M6V6Y6-F1
#
_cell.length_a   1.000
_cell.length_b   1.000
_cell.length_c   1.000
_cell.angle_alpha   90.00
_cell.angle_beta   90.00
_cell.angle_gamma   90.00
#
_symmetry.space_group_name_H-M   'P 1'
#
loop_
_entity.id
_entity.type
_entity.pdbx_description
1 polymer ?
#
loop_
_entity_poly.entity_id
_entity_poly.type
_entity_poly.pdbx_seq_one_letter_code
_entity_poly.pdbx_strand_id
1 'polypeptide(L)'
;MTIIKHFFRAPTAANLRHAKFGPQALAYRLNQVLNSLLGVDQFGFVPGQDIRHALCYFYDLMNHCRRNNASGPIGAICLDFAKDFDSVNWQALDLLQFSSLHYDFFRGILVQDLANSSRSDSFKLGAGVRQADPLSPGLFVLFIEPFICYLRATNDGMAIKIHDTSHHLLSFADNGSGLVNDLTHAPRFLARVNDFCTATVMRLNVDKTVLFPFLG
;
A
#
# COMPACT_ATOMS: atom_id res chain seq x y z
N MET A 1 0.20 -21.91 15.34
CA MET A 1 0.81 -20.74 16.02
C MET A 1 2.31 -20.83 15.77
N THR A 2 3.04 -19.73 15.47
CA THR A 2 4.51 -19.58 15.76
C THR A 2 5.49 -19.28 14.60
N ILE A 3 5.17 -19.34 13.29
CA ILE A 3 6.21 -19.08 12.26
C ILE A 3 6.56 -17.57 12.10
N ILE A 4 5.59 -16.67 11.96
CA ILE A 4 5.87 -15.21 11.95
C ILE A 4 6.47 -14.73 13.27
N LYS A 5 6.00 -15.25 14.41
CA LYS A 5 6.64 -14.92 15.71
C LYS A 5 8.11 -15.37 15.79
N HIS A 6 8.54 -16.37 15.02
CA HIS A 6 9.93 -16.82 15.00
C HIS A 6 10.86 -15.86 14.27
N PHE A 7 10.39 -15.21 13.19
CA PHE A 7 11.14 -14.13 12.53
C PHE A 7 11.15 -12.84 13.37
N PHE A 8 10.12 -12.64 14.20
CA PHE A 8 9.95 -11.44 15.01
C PHE A 8 10.30 -11.59 16.51
N ARG A 9 11.06 -12.62 16.94
CA ARG A 9 11.67 -12.71 18.30
C ARG A 9 13.19 -12.55 18.24
N ALA A 10 13.84 -12.28 19.37
CA ALA A 10 15.31 -12.23 19.43
C ALA A 10 15.89 -13.61 19.03
N PRO A 11 16.85 -13.69 18.09
CA PRO A 11 17.35 -14.96 17.61
C PRO A 11 18.14 -15.67 18.72
N THR A 12 17.80 -16.93 18.99
CA THR A 12 18.70 -17.85 19.71
C THR A 12 19.82 -18.32 18.77
N ALA A 13 20.98 -18.70 19.33
CA ALA A 13 22.19 -19.04 18.57
C ALA A 13 21.98 -20.10 17.46
N ALA A 14 20.99 -20.99 17.61
CA ALA A 14 20.65 -22.03 16.63
C ALA A 14 19.83 -21.53 15.41
N ASN A 15 19.12 -20.39 15.51
CA ASN A 15 18.17 -19.92 14.50
C ASN A 15 18.68 -18.74 13.66
N LEU A 16 19.93 -18.31 13.88
CA LEU A 16 20.50 -17.09 13.29
C LEU A 16 20.59 -17.10 11.75
N ARG A 17 20.77 -18.27 11.13
CA ARG A 17 20.87 -18.38 9.66
C ARG A 17 19.51 -18.26 8.98
N HIS A 18 18.50 -18.99 9.47
CA HIS A 18 17.15 -18.92 8.94
C HIS A 18 16.51 -17.54 9.18
N ALA A 19 16.73 -16.94 10.36
CA ALA A 19 16.24 -15.61 10.68
C ALA A 19 16.87 -14.49 9.84
N LYS A 20 18.08 -14.68 9.30
CA LYS A 20 18.76 -13.68 8.46
C LYS A 20 18.48 -13.81 6.96
N PHE A 21 18.44 -15.03 6.43
CA PHE A 21 18.36 -15.25 4.97
C PHE A 21 16.94 -15.53 4.45
N GLY A 22 16.04 -16.06 5.29
CA GLY A 22 14.66 -16.36 4.89
C GLY A 22 13.89 -15.14 4.37
N PRO A 23 13.82 -14.03 5.12
CA PRO A 23 13.08 -12.85 4.69
C PRO A 23 13.70 -12.20 3.44
N GLN A 24 15.02 -12.28 3.27
CA GLN A 24 15.71 -11.79 2.06
C GLN A 24 15.29 -12.59 0.81
N ALA A 25 15.24 -13.92 0.90
CA ALA A 25 14.81 -14.76 -0.22
C ALA A 25 13.33 -14.52 -0.58
N LEU A 26 12.46 -14.39 0.43
CA LEU A 26 11.04 -14.06 0.23
C LEU A 26 10.86 -12.68 -0.40
N ALA A 27 11.58 -11.66 0.10
CA ALA A 27 11.54 -10.32 -0.46
C ALA A 27 11.99 -10.31 -1.92
N TYR A 28 13.07 -11.04 -2.25
CA TYR A 28 13.53 -11.17 -3.62
C TYR A 28 12.45 -11.76 -4.54
N ARG A 29 11.79 -12.85 -4.12
CA ARG A 29 10.71 -13.48 -4.88
C ARG A 29 9.48 -12.58 -5.01
N LEU A 30 9.09 -11.92 -3.93
CA LEU A 30 7.98 -10.96 -3.92
C LEU A 30 8.24 -9.84 -4.93
N ASN A 31 9.45 -9.27 -4.93
CA ASN A 31 9.83 -8.23 -5.88
C ASN A 31 9.70 -8.68 -7.35
N GLN A 32 9.89 -9.96 -7.67
CA GLN A 32 9.70 -10.44 -9.05
C GLN A 32 8.24 -10.34 -9.53
N VAL A 33 7.28 -10.31 -8.61
CA VAL A 33 5.84 -10.35 -8.95
C VAL A 33 5.10 -9.05 -8.64
N LEU A 34 5.67 -8.13 -7.83
CA LEU A 34 5.01 -6.88 -7.43
C LEU A 34 4.50 -6.07 -8.63
N ASN A 35 5.28 -5.92 -9.70
CA ASN A 35 4.86 -5.18 -10.89
C ASN A 35 3.60 -5.74 -11.60
N SER A 36 3.28 -7.02 -11.41
CA SER A 36 2.05 -7.62 -11.94
C SER A 36 0.84 -7.49 -11.01
N LEU A 37 1.08 -7.19 -9.73
CA LEU A 37 0.05 -7.15 -8.70
C LEU A 37 -0.40 -5.71 -8.39
N LEU A 38 0.48 -4.74 -8.59
CA LEU A 38 0.25 -3.34 -8.23
C LEU A 38 -0.19 -2.52 -9.44
N GLY A 39 -1.12 -1.60 -9.21
CA GLY A 39 -1.56 -0.65 -10.24
C GLY A 39 -0.57 0.49 -10.50
N VAL A 40 -0.89 1.29 -11.52
CA VAL A 40 -0.06 2.42 -11.99
C VAL A 40 0.13 3.55 -10.97
N ASP A 41 -0.68 3.58 -9.92
CA ASP A 41 -0.68 4.64 -8.91
C ASP A 41 0.28 4.36 -7.74
N GLN A 42 1.06 3.26 -7.80
CA GLN A 42 1.93 2.84 -6.72
C GLN A 42 3.40 2.84 -7.12
N PHE A 43 4.21 3.60 -6.37
CA PHE A 43 5.60 3.89 -6.71
C PHE A 43 6.60 3.49 -5.63
N GLY A 44 6.20 3.52 -4.35
CA GLY A 44 7.10 3.16 -3.26
C GLY A 44 7.34 1.67 -3.21
N PHE A 45 8.60 1.24 -3.01
CA PHE A 45 9.00 -0.18 -2.90
C PHE A 45 8.60 -1.08 -4.07
N VAL A 46 8.27 -0.49 -5.22
CA VAL A 46 7.99 -1.22 -6.46
C VAL A 46 9.29 -1.33 -7.27
N PRO A 47 9.72 -2.53 -7.70
CA PRO A 47 10.96 -2.69 -8.43
C PRO A 47 10.97 -1.92 -9.75
N GLY A 48 11.99 -1.08 -9.94
CA GLY A 48 12.13 -0.20 -11.10
C GLY A 48 11.43 1.16 -10.94
N GLN A 49 10.65 1.36 -9.89
CA GLN A 49 10.10 2.66 -9.52
C GLN A 49 10.98 3.34 -8.48
N ASP A 50 11.02 4.67 -8.52
CA ASP A 50 11.63 5.47 -7.48
C ASP A 50 10.81 6.75 -7.24
N ILE A 51 11.26 7.56 -6.29
CA ILE A 51 10.59 8.81 -5.94
C ILE A 51 10.52 9.80 -7.11
N ARG A 52 11.47 9.76 -8.06
CA ARG A 52 11.47 10.64 -9.24
C ARG A 52 10.33 10.26 -10.18
N HIS A 53 10.06 8.97 -10.36
CA HIS A 53 8.91 8.51 -11.14
C HIS A 53 7.60 8.98 -10.51
N ALA A 54 7.45 8.84 -9.19
CA ALA A 54 6.28 9.33 -8.46
C ALA A 54 6.09 10.84 -8.62
N LEU A 55 7.17 11.61 -8.48
CA LEU A 55 7.16 13.07 -8.63
C LEU A 55 6.82 13.48 -10.07
N CYS A 56 7.50 12.91 -11.06
CA CYS A 56 7.22 13.17 -12.48
C CYS A 56 5.76 12.87 -12.80
N TYR A 57 5.24 11.73 -12.34
CA TYR A 57 3.85 11.36 -12.55
C TYR A 57 2.89 12.37 -11.92
N PHE A 58 3.12 12.76 -10.66
CA PHE A 58 2.35 13.78 -9.98
C PHE A 58 2.38 15.14 -10.72
N TYR A 59 3.55 15.56 -11.19
CA TYR A 59 3.71 16.78 -11.99
C TYR A 59 2.97 16.69 -13.32
N ASP A 60 2.98 15.54 -13.99
CA ASP A 60 2.26 15.32 -15.24
C ASP A 60 0.74 15.41 -15.03
N LEU A 61 0.20 14.80 -13.96
CA LEU A 61 -1.20 14.94 -13.58
C LEU A 61 -1.57 16.39 -13.31
N MET A 62 -0.76 17.10 -12.50
CA MET A 62 -0.98 18.51 -12.19
C MET A 62 -0.97 19.37 -13.45
N ASN A 63 0.01 19.18 -14.34
CA ASN A 63 0.13 19.92 -15.59
C ASN A 63 -1.01 19.61 -16.55
N HIS A 64 -1.51 18.37 -16.57
CA HIS A 64 -2.69 18.00 -17.33
C HIS A 64 -3.93 18.73 -16.82
N CYS A 65 -4.16 18.75 -15.51
CA CYS A 65 -5.28 19.49 -14.89
C CYS A 65 -5.22 20.99 -15.20
N ARG A 66 -4.03 21.58 -15.16
CA ARG A 66 -3.82 23.00 -15.50
C ARG A 66 -4.17 23.32 -16.95
N ARG A 67 -3.78 22.45 -17.89
CA ARG A 67 -4.03 22.64 -19.33
C ARG A 67 -5.51 22.49 -19.70
N ASN A 68 -6.22 21.61 -19.01
CA ASN A 68 -7.61 21.30 -19.33
C ASN A 68 -8.64 22.21 -18.64
N ASN A 69 -8.21 23.34 -18.08
CA ASN A 69 -9.07 24.42 -17.55
C ASN A 69 -10.27 23.93 -16.72
N ALA A 70 -10.02 23.03 -15.78
CA ALA A 70 -11.05 22.66 -14.84
C ALA A 70 -11.43 23.89 -14.00
N SER A 71 -12.69 24.32 -14.08
CA SER A 71 -13.17 25.54 -13.45
C SER A 71 -13.26 25.46 -11.92
N GLY A 72 -12.93 24.31 -11.32
CA GLY A 72 -12.96 24.07 -9.88
C GLY A 72 -11.56 24.00 -9.25
N PRO A 73 -11.47 24.09 -7.91
CA PRO A 73 -10.20 24.02 -7.19
C PRO A 73 -9.67 22.58 -7.18
N ILE A 74 -9.16 22.08 -8.31
CA ILE A 74 -8.46 20.79 -8.36
C ILE A 74 -7.27 20.82 -7.42
N GLY A 75 -7.01 19.73 -6.71
CA GLY A 75 -5.82 19.63 -5.88
C GLY A 75 -5.50 18.23 -5.40
N ALA A 76 -4.45 18.17 -4.59
CA ALA A 76 -4.05 17.00 -3.86
C ALA A 76 -4.32 17.14 -2.35
N ILE A 77 -4.42 16.00 -1.68
CA ILE A 77 -4.52 15.83 -0.25
C ILE A 77 -3.32 14.98 0.16
N CYS A 78 -2.27 15.61 0.69
CA CYS A 78 -1.07 14.91 1.14
C CYS A 78 -1.43 14.11 2.40
N LEU A 79 -1.33 12.79 2.33
CA LEU A 79 -1.62 11.86 3.43
C LEU A 79 -0.29 11.33 3.99
N ASP A 80 -0.14 11.37 5.32
CA ASP A 80 0.93 10.68 6.05
C ASP A 80 0.27 9.56 6.86
N PHE A 81 0.35 8.32 6.39
CA PHE A 81 -0.07 7.20 7.20
C PHE A 81 0.96 6.98 8.30
N ALA A 82 0.50 6.80 9.54
CA ALA A 82 1.40 6.57 10.66
C ALA A 82 2.29 5.36 10.34
N LYS A 83 3.61 5.54 10.52
CA LYS A 83 4.66 4.53 10.32
C LYS A 83 4.60 3.45 11.39
N ASP A 84 3.49 2.75 11.45
CA ASP A 84 3.29 1.63 12.34
C ASP A 84 3.06 0.39 11.49
N PHE A 85 4.13 -0.05 10.81
CA PHE A 85 4.14 -1.34 10.10
C PHE A 85 3.78 -2.50 11.05
N ASP A 86 3.91 -2.30 12.37
CA ASP A 86 3.49 -3.23 13.42
C ASP A 86 1.95 -3.24 13.66
N SER A 87 1.22 -2.23 13.18
CA SER A 87 -0.25 -2.10 13.33
C SER A 87 -1.08 -2.76 12.23
N VAL A 88 -0.44 -3.22 11.15
CA VAL A 88 -1.12 -3.79 9.99
C VAL A 88 -1.83 -5.10 10.36
N ASN A 89 -3.17 -5.07 10.37
CA ASN A 89 -3.98 -6.26 10.57
C ASN A 89 -4.20 -6.99 9.23
N TRP A 90 -3.39 -8.02 8.97
CA TRP A 90 -3.49 -8.84 7.76
C TRP A 90 -4.85 -9.55 7.60
N GLN A 91 -5.58 -9.81 8.70
CA GLN A 91 -6.92 -10.39 8.61
C GLN A 91 -7.96 -9.39 8.06
N ALA A 92 -7.66 -8.09 8.10
CA ALA A 92 -8.51 -7.08 7.47
C ALA A 92 -8.52 -7.20 5.94
N LEU A 93 -7.48 -7.77 5.33
CA LEU A 93 -7.47 -8.05 3.89
C LEU A 93 -8.50 -9.11 3.49
N ASP A 94 -8.81 -10.05 4.39
CA ASP A 94 -9.87 -11.05 4.17
C ASP A 94 -11.25 -10.37 4.07
N LEU A 95 -11.45 -9.28 4.81
CA LEU A 95 -12.69 -8.49 4.80
C LEU A 95 -12.82 -7.59 3.57
N LEU A 96 -11.70 -7.19 2.97
CA LEU A 96 -11.66 -6.31 1.79
C LEU A 96 -11.91 -7.03 0.46
N GLN A 97 -12.23 -8.34 0.50
CA GLN A 97 -12.53 -9.17 -0.67
C GLN A 97 -11.51 -8.99 -1.81
N PHE A 98 -10.22 -8.97 -1.46
CA PHE A 98 -9.16 -9.00 -2.46
C PHE A 98 -9.41 -10.18 -3.38
N SER A 99 -9.41 -9.95 -4.70
CA SER A 99 -9.78 -10.98 -5.69
C SER A 99 -9.12 -12.29 -5.32
N SER A 100 -9.91 -13.36 -5.19
CA SER A 100 -9.46 -14.66 -4.66
C SER A 100 -8.15 -15.14 -5.28
N LEU A 101 -7.94 -14.85 -6.57
CA LEU A 101 -6.74 -15.17 -7.33
C LEU A 101 -5.45 -14.54 -6.77
N HIS A 102 -5.45 -13.25 -6.45
CA HIS A 102 -4.28 -12.58 -5.91
C HIS A 102 -4.07 -12.90 -4.42
N TYR A 103 -5.17 -13.12 -3.68
CA TYR A 103 -5.12 -13.56 -2.30
C TYR A 103 -4.54 -14.97 -2.17
N ASP A 104 -5.01 -15.93 -2.99
CA ASP A 104 -4.52 -17.31 -2.99
C ASP A 104 -3.09 -17.41 -3.51
N PHE A 105 -2.69 -16.55 -4.45
CA PHE A 105 -1.30 -16.44 -4.92
C PHE A 105 -0.37 -15.88 -3.83
N PHE A 106 -0.78 -14.80 -3.15
CA PHE A 106 -0.06 -14.22 -2.02
C PHE A 106 0.05 -15.20 -0.84
N ARG A 107 -1.06 -15.85 -0.49
CA ARG A 107 -1.12 -16.92 0.50
C ARG A 107 -0.25 -18.10 0.06
N GLY A 108 -0.24 -18.44 -1.23
CA GLY A 108 0.60 -19.49 -1.80
C GLY A 108 2.09 -19.21 -1.65
N ILE A 109 2.55 -17.99 -1.95
CA ILE A 109 3.94 -17.55 -1.76
C ILE A 109 4.33 -17.60 -0.27
N LEU A 110 3.46 -17.10 0.60
CA LEU A 110 3.72 -17.13 2.05
C LEU A 110 3.65 -18.56 2.62
N VAL A 111 2.73 -19.40 2.16
CA VAL A 111 2.50 -20.75 2.72
C VAL A 111 3.45 -21.79 2.14
N GLN A 112 3.73 -21.81 0.84
CA GLN A 112 4.66 -22.80 0.25
C GLN A 112 6.09 -22.65 0.76
N ASP A 113 6.60 -21.42 0.90
CA ASP A 113 8.00 -21.21 1.32
C ASP A 113 8.19 -21.33 2.84
N LEU A 114 7.18 -20.98 3.63
CA LEU A 114 7.19 -21.25 5.07
C LEU A 114 6.99 -22.74 5.37
N ALA A 115 6.23 -23.48 4.54
CA ALA A 115 6.06 -24.93 4.66
C ALA A 115 7.32 -25.72 4.23
N ASN A 116 8.06 -25.21 3.23
CA ASN A 116 9.33 -25.82 2.80
C ASN A 116 10.48 -25.58 3.78
N SER A 117 10.31 -24.72 4.79
CA SER A 117 11.32 -24.49 5.85
C SER A 117 11.01 -25.19 7.18
N SER A 118 9.82 -25.78 7.36
CA SER A 118 9.54 -26.85 8.33
C SER A 118 8.10 -27.35 8.18
N ARG A 119 7.90 -28.68 8.18
CA ARG A 119 6.57 -29.32 8.28
C ARG A 119 5.88 -28.88 9.57
N SER A 120 4.95 -27.92 9.52
CA SER A 120 3.99 -27.70 10.61
C SER A 120 2.74 -26.96 10.15
N ASP A 121 1.64 -27.23 10.87
CA ASP A 121 0.24 -26.92 10.55
C ASP A 121 -0.09 -25.45 10.26
N SER A 122 -1.25 -25.27 9.61
CA SER A 122 -1.91 -24.03 9.20
C SER A 122 -1.51 -22.78 10.01
N PHE A 123 -1.03 -21.80 9.26
CA PHE A 123 -0.43 -20.57 9.77
C PHE A 123 -1.50 -19.51 10.11
N LYS A 124 -1.38 -18.83 11.27
CA LYS A 124 -2.16 -17.62 11.61
C LYS A 124 -1.26 -16.40 11.46
N LEU A 125 -1.55 -15.54 10.49
CA LEU A 125 -0.93 -14.21 10.35
C LEU A 125 -1.25 -13.40 11.63
N GLY A 126 -0.19 -12.98 12.34
CA GLY A 126 -0.30 -12.01 13.43
C GLY A 126 -0.07 -10.59 12.90
N ALA A 127 -0.49 -9.57 13.64
CA ALA A 127 -0.28 -8.17 13.27
C ALA A 127 1.21 -7.82 13.21
N GLY A 128 1.56 -6.99 12.22
CA GLY A 128 2.82 -6.27 12.18
C GLY A 128 3.96 -6.82 11.32
N VAL A 129 4.92 -5.94 10.97
CA VAL A 129 6.20 -6.28 10.33
C VAL A 129 7.32 -5.38 10.87
N ARG A 130 8.45 -5.96 11.32
CA ARG A 130 9.57 -5.19 11.90
C ARG A 130 10.18 -4.19 10.92
N GLN A 131 10.60 -3.03 11.45
CA GLN A 131 11.54 -2.13 10.78
C GLN A 131 12.85 -2.86 10.44
N ALA A 132 13.40 -2.59 9.26
CA ALA A 132 14.60 -3.20 8.69
C ALA A 132 14.50 -4.69 8.27
N ASP A 133 13.29 -5.27 8.23
CA ASP A 133 13.05 -6.54 7.52
C ASP A 133 12.87 -6.27 6.01
N PRO A 134 13.66 -6.91 5.13
CA PRO A 134 13.57 -6.73 3.67
C PRO A 134 12.20 -7.09 3.08
N LEU A 135 11.38 -7.87 3.78
CA LEU A 135 10.05 -8.27 3.30
C LEU A 135 8.96 -7.22 3.61
N SER A 136 9.12 -6.44 4.70
CA SER A 136 8.12 -5.45 5.15
C SER A 136 7.68 -4.45 4.08
N PRO A 137 8.59 -3.87 3.27
CA PRO A 137 8.19 -2.87 2.30
C PRO A 137 7.27 -3.44 1.21
N GLY A 138 7.56 -4.64 0.71
CA GLY A 138 6.75 -5.34 -0.28
C GLY A 138 5.39 -5.77 0.26
N LEU A 139 5.33 -6.17 1.53
CA LEU A 139 4.06 -6.50 2.19
C LEU A 139 3.17 -5.26 2.38
N PHE A 140 3.76 -4.12 2.72
CA PHE A 140 3.01 -2.89 2.94
C PHE A 140 2.34 -2.37 1.66
N VAL A 141 3.04 -2.42 0.53
CA VAL A 141 2.46 -1.97 -0.75
C VAL A 141 1.29 -2.85 -1.17
N LEU A 142 1.40 -4.16 -0.97
CA LEU A 142 0.30 -5.10 -1.18
C LEU A 142 -0.88 -4.87 -0.24
N PHE A 143 -0.61 -4.42 0.98
CA PHE A 143 -1.66 -4.13 1.96
C PHE A 143 -2.52 -2.92 1.58
N ILE A 144 -1.92 -1.89 1.00
CA ILE A 144 -2.63 -0.67 0.58
C ILE A 144 -3.30 -0.83 -0.79
N GLU A 145 -2.77 -1.68 -1.68
CA GLU A 145 -3.30 -1.83 -3.04
C GLU A 145 -4.81 -2.13 -3.14
N PRO A 146 -5.44 -2.96 -2.27
CA PRO A 146 -6.89 -3.14 -2.28
C PRO A 146 -7.66 -1.82 -2.14
N PHE A 147 -7.18 -0.89 -1.30
CA PHE A 147 -7.79 0.40 -1.10
C PHE A 147 -7.62 1.30 -2.33
N ILE A 148 -6.42 1.31 -2.93
CA ILE A 148 -6.16 2.03 -4.18
C ILE A 148 -7.08 1.50 -5.30
N CYS A 149 -7.19 0.17 -5.44
CA CYS A 149 -8.10 -0.47 -6.39
C CYS A 149 -9.57 -0.09 -6.15
N TYR A 150 -10.02 -0.12 -4.90
CA TYR A 150 -11.37 0.29 -4.52
C TYR A 150 -11.66 1.74 -4.94
N LEU A 151 -10.73 2.66 -4.63
CA LEU A 151 -10.86 4.05 -5.04
C LEU A 151 -10.90 4.18 -6.57
N ARG A 152 -9.95 3.54 -7.29
CA ARG A 152 -9.86 3.55 -8.76
C ARG A 152 -11.14 3.05 -9.44
N ALA A 153 -11.78 2.02 -8.87
CA ALA A 153 -13.03 1.44 -9.38
C ALA A 153 -14.27 2.27 -9.02
N THR A 154 -14.16 3.19 -8.05
CA THR A 154 -15.30 3.98 -7.60
C THR A 154 -15.57 5.14 -8.56
N ASN A 155 -16.78 5.20 -9.12
CA ASN A 155 -17.20 6.32 -9.96
C ASN A 155 -18.08 7.29 -9.17
N ASP A 156 -17.45 8.12 -8.36
CA ASP A 156 -18.09 9.07 -7.44
C ASP A 156 -18.00 10.54 -7.86
N GLY A 157 -17.33 10.79 -8.99
CA GLY A 157 -17.07 12.11 -9.51
C GLY A 157 -15.95 12.88 -8.80
N MET A 158 -15.14 12.27 -7.92
CA MET A 158 -14.04 12.93 -7.23
C MET A 158 -12.68 12.74 -7.92
N ALA A 159 -12.50 11.69 -8.71
CA ALA A 159 -11.21 11.35 -9.32
C ALA A 159 -10.72 12.38 -10.33
N ILE A 160 -9.40 12.49 -10.46
CA ILE A 160 -8.78 13.07 -11.65
C ILE A 160 -8.78 12.00 -12.74
N LYS A 161 -9.49 12.23 -13.84
CA LYS A 161 -9.55 11.29 -14.97
C LYS A 161 -8.58 11.72 -16.05
N ILE A 162 -7.72 10.80 -16.48
CA ILE A 162 -6.84 10.96 -17.63
C ILE A 162 -7.07 9.78 -18.57
N HIS A 163 -7.57 10.09 -19.77
CA HIS A 163 -8.06 9.07 -20.72
C HIS A 163 -9.05 8.13 -20.01
N ASP A 164 -8.78 6.81 -20.01
CA ASP A 164 -9.63 5.79 -19.39
C ASP A 164 -9.23 5.45 -17.95
N THR A 165 -8.29 6.19 -17.35
CA THR A 165 -7.79 5.92 -15.99
C THR A 165 -8.28 6.98 -14.99
N SER A 166 -8.84 6.52 -13.87
CA SER A 166 -9.25 7.37 -12.74
C SER A 166 -8.18 7.36 -11.65
N HIS A 167 -7.61 8.52 -11.35
CA HIS A 167 -6.59 8.68 -10.32
C HIS A 167 -7.20 9.30 -9.07
N HIS A 168 -7.17 8.54 -7.97
CA HIS A 168 -7.67 8.97 -6.66
C HIS A 168 -6.60 9.05 -5.58
N LEU A 169 -5.55 8.23 -5.68
CA LEU A 169 -4.51 8.15 -4.68
C LEU A 169 -3.23 7.65 -5.33
N LEU A 170 -2.20 8.50 -5.36
CA LEU A 170 -0.83 8.04 -5.62
C LEU A 170 -0.19 7.63 -4.30
N SER A 171 0.50 6.49 -4.27
CA SER A 171 1.15 5.99 -3.06
C SER A 171 2.66 5.84 -3.26
N PHE A 172 3.42 6.42 -2.34
CA PHE A 172 4.84 6.16 -2.17
C PHE A 172 5.09 5.71 -0.74
N ALA A 173 5.11 4.39 -0.55
CA ALA A 173 5.20 3.79 0.79
C ALA A 173 4.07 4.35 1.68
N ASP A 174 4.42 4.75 2.91
CA ASP A 174 3.51 5.33 3.90
C ASP A 174 2.98 6.73 3.54
N ASN A 175 3.50 7.35 2.49
CA ASN A 175 3.00 8.64 1.99
C ASN A 175 2.00 8.43 0.86
N GLY A 176 0.87 9.12 0.95
CA GLY A 176 -0.15 9.15 -0.08
C GLY A 176 -0.37 10.56 -0.61
N SER A 177 -0.75 10.68 -1.86
CA SER A 177 -1.30 11.91 -2.44
C SER A 177 -2.69 11.60 -2.96
N GLY A 178 -3.70 11.91 -2.15
CA GLY A 178 -5.10 11.87 -2.57
C GLY A 178 -5.32 12.88 -3.68
N LEU A 179 -5.95 12.49 -4.76
CA LEU A 179 -6.18 13.34 -5.93
C LEU A 179 -7.68 13.59 -6.05
N VAL A 180 -8.04 14.87 -6.04
CA VAL A 180 -9.44 15.30 -6.14
C VAL A 180 -9.60 16.35 -7.24
N ASN A 181 -10.62 16.17 -8.07
CA ASN A 181 -10.99 17.12 -9.13
C ASN A 181 -11.71 18.37 -8.59
N ASP A 182 -11.99 18.43 -7.30
CA ASP A 182 -12.48 19.59 -6.58
C ASP A 182 -12.12 19.41 -5.11
N LEU A 183 -11.38 20.36 -4.53
CA LEU A 183 -10.96 20.32 -3.12
C LEU A 183 -12.14 20.34 -2.14
N THR A 184 -13.34 20.77 -2.57
CA THR A 184 -14.57 20.63 -1.75
C THR A 184 -14.93 19.17 -1.49
N HIS A 185 -14.43 18.22 -2.30
CA HIS A 185 -14.58 16.78 -2.09
C HIS A 185 -13.66 16.21 -0.99
N ALA A 186 -12.71 16.99 -0.45
CA ALA A 186 -11.75 16.51 0.54
C ALA A 186 -12.37 15.81 1.76
N PRO A 187 -13.47 16.32 2.38
CA PRO A 187 -14.10 15.62 3.51
C PRO A 187 -14.63 14.23 3.14
N ARG A 188 -15.20 14.07 1.95
CA ARG A 188 -15.72 12.78 1.46
C ARG A 188 -14.60 11.81 1.12
N PHE A 189 -13.51 12.30 0.55
CA PHE A 189 -12.30 11.51 0.32
C PHE A 189 -11.69 11.03 1.65
N LEU A 190 -11.50 11.95 2.60
CA LEU A 190 -10.95 11.63 3.92
C LEU A 190 -11.84 10.68 4.73
N ALA A 191 -13.17 10.74 4.56
CA ALA A 191 -14.08 9.76 5.16
C ALA A 191 -13.75 8.33 4.71
N ARG A 192 -13.46 8.11 3.43
CA ARG A 192 -13.06 6.78 2.94
C ARG A 192 -11.69 6.35 3.42
N VAL A 193 -10.74 7.29 3.50
CA VAL A 193 -9.43 7.02 4.11
C VAL A 193 -9.64 6.59 5.56
N ASN A 194 -10.54 7.25 6.29
CA ASN A 194 -10.86 6.90 7.67
C ASN A 194 -11.58 5.54 7.79
N ASP A 195 -12.49 5.21 6.88
CA ASP A 195 -13.14 3.89 6.83
C ASP A 195 -12.09 2.79 6.61
N PHE A 196 -11.16 3.01 5.68
CA PHE A 196 -10.04 2.10 5.45
C PHE A 196 -9.16 1.98 6.70
N CYS A 197 -8.76 3.10 7.31
CA CYS A 197 -7.97 3.11 8.54
C CYS A 197 -8.67 2.35 9.68
N THR A 198 -9.98 2.51 9.82
CA THR A 198 -10.79 1.83 10.84
C THR A 198 -10.84 0.33 10.59
N ALA A 199 -11.10 -0.09 9.34
CA ALA A 199 -11.17 -1.51 8.96
C ALA A 199 -9.82 -2.22 9.13
N THR A 200 -8.72 -1.51 8.87
CA THR A 200 -7.37 -2.06 8.84
C THR A 200 -6.53 -1.83 10.08
N VAL A 201 -7.06 -1.04 11.02
CA VAL A 201 -6.37 -0.57 12.23
C VAL A 201 -5.16 0.33 11.91
N MET A 202 -5.08 0.86 10.69
CA MET A 202 -4.13 1.91 10.34
C MET A 202 -4.52 3.25 10.98
N ARG A 203 -3.56 4.17 11.06
CA ARG A 203 -3.79 5.54 11.52
C ARG A 203 -3.32 6.53 10.47
N LEU A 204 -4.13 7.56 10.22
CA LEU A 204 -3.73 8.73 9.45
C LEU A 204 -3.18 9.78 10.39
N ASN A 205 -2.05 10.39 10.05
CA ASN A 205 -1.51 11.54 10.76
C ASN A 205 -2.20 12.82 10.26
N VAL A 206 -3.23 13.24 10.99
CA VAL A 206 -4.05 14.40 10.62
C VAL A 206 -3.23 15.70 10.65
N ASP A 207 -2.30 15.83 11.60
CA ASP A 207 -1.47 17.04 11.74
C ASP A 207 -0.52 17.28 10.56
N LYS A 208 -0.20 16.21 9.82
CA LYS A 208 0.60 16.26 8.60
C LYS A 208 -0.22 16.15 7.33
N THR A 209 -1.54 16.05 7.45
CA THR A 209 -2.43 16.01 6.29
C THR A 209 -2.63 17.43 5.77
N VAL A 210 -2.25 17.67 4.51
CA VAL A 210 -2.23 19.01 3.90
C VAL A 210 -3.02 19.03 2.60
N LEU A 211 -3.86 20.06 2.42
CA LEU A 211 -4.50 20.34 1.13
C LEU A 211 -3.57 21.16 0.24
N PHE A 212 -3.41 20.73 -1.00
CA PHE A 212 -2.50 21.32 -1.97
C PHE A 212 -3.25 21.63 -3.29
N PRO A 213 -3.70 22.88 -3.50
CA PRO A 213 -4.32 23.29 -4.75
C PRO A 213 -3.35 23.21 -5.93
N PHE A 214 -3.81 22.69 -7.07
CA PHE A 214 -3.00 22.63 -8.30
C PHE A 214 -3.02 23.95 -9.07
N LEU A 215 -4.08 24.72 -8.88
CA LEU A 215 -4.31 26.03 -9.47
C LEU A 215 -4.30 27.06 -8.34
N GLY A 216 -3.34 27.98 -8.41
CA GLY A 216 -3.12 29.08 -7.48
C GLY A 216 -2.28 30.14 -8.17
#